data_AF-A0AB40BEL0-F1
#
_entry.id   AF-A0AB40BEL0-F1
#
_cell.length_a   1.000
_cell.length_b   1.000
_cell.length_c   1.000
_cell.angle_alpha   90.00
_cell.angle_beta   90.00
_cell.angle_gamma   90.00
#
_symmetry.space_group_name_H-M   'P 1'
#
loop_
_entity.id
_entity.type
_entity.pdbx_description
1 polymer ?
#
loop_
_entity_poly.entity_id
_entity_poly.type
_entity_poly.pdbx_seq_one_letter_code
_entity_poly.pdbx_strand_id
1 'polypeptide(L)'
;MKDKQVNISFQKLLKMASGLKKDDVVILRLDGEELKEFSQSPSFDSQMLSIFNEMKCNNSTESLNNCILIALEKLTVDHGMPPVSDSWVFSNVVEPALQSVSRDDKFVPVSEEIFLEEFRKVVNKILKKLQEKPLIIAHSETNIDGSGIKTLLSDKNELIKILELVWKDLTKDENQKKSVFLRAALDRISGLAELPSCYASDQIDAVLNANETEMLKEEEFKEIMTQILEKIMQQLERNPILITSNSMVHEPMNSSTNLNSPLSLSESE
;
A
#
# COMPACT_ATOMS: atom_id res chain seq x y z
N MET A 1 36.16 25.40 -15.86
CA MET A 1 34.74 25.00 -15.77
C MET A 1 34.55 23.81 -16.70
N LYS A 2 34.31 22.62 -16.15
CA LYS A 2 34.02 21.41 -16.93
C LYS A 2 32.60 20.99 -16.58
N ASP A 3 31.76 20.97 -17.60
CA ASP A 3 30.38 20.50 -17.54
C ASP A 3 30.33 19.07 -17.00
N LYS A 4 29.68 18.90 -15.84
CA LYS A 4 29.27 17.60 -15.33
C LYS A 4 28.01 17.19 -16.10
N GLN A 5 28.22 16.59 -17.26
CA GLN A 5 27.17 15.89 -17.97
C GLN A 5 26.79 14.66 -17.13
N VAL A 6 25.65 14.75 -16.45
CA VAL A 6 25.10 13.64 -15.66
C VAL A 6 24.62 12.59 -16.65
N ASN A 7 25.49 11.63 -16.96
CA ASN A 7 25.16 10.46 -17.78
C ASN A 7 24.34 9.48 -16.92
N ILE A 8 23.05 9.79 -16.73
CA ILE A 8 22.09 8.84 -16.19
C ILE A 8 21.91 7.80 -17.29
N SER A 9 22.47 6.61 -17.07
CA SER A 9 22.41 5.52 -18.05
C SER A 9 20.96 5.25 -18.43
N PHE A 10 20.69 5.11 -19.73
CA PHE A 10 19.37 4.78 -20.28
C PHE A 10 18.75 3.53 -19.62
N GLN A 11 19.60 2.61 -19.15
CA GLN A 11 19.24 1.45 -18.32
C GLN A 11 18.64 1.80 -16.96
N LYS A 12 19.10 2.88 -16.30
CA LYS A 12 18.52 3.41 -15.05
C LYS A 12 17.15 4.04 -15.31
N LEU A 13 17.00 4.74 -16.43
CA LEU A 13 15.71 5.31 -16.86
C LEU A 13 14.72 4.22 -17.28
N LEU A 14 15.18 3.18 -17.97
CA LEU A 14 14.40 1.97 -18.27
C LEU A 14 13.99 1.26 -16.99
N LYS A 15 14.86 1.08 -16.00
CA LYS A 15 14.46 0.51 -14.69
C LYS A 15 13.43 1.35 -13.93
N MET A 16 13.40 2.66 -14.13
CA MET A 16 12.37 3.55 -13.60
C MET A 16 11.08 3.49 -14.44
N ALA A 17 11.18 3.27 -15.75
CA ALA A 17 10.06 3.22 -16.68
C ALA A 17 9.37 1.83 -16.74
N SER A 18 10.14 0.74 -16.58
CA SER A 18 9.69 -0.65 -16.49
C SER A 18 8.86 -0.95 -15.25
N GLY A 19 8.98 -0.11 -14.21
CA GLY A 19 8.10 -0.17 -13.04
C GLY A 19 6.76 0.54 -13.24
N LEU A 20 6.58 1.27 -14.36
CA LEU A 20 5.30 1.90 -14.73
C LEU A 20 4.44 0.91 -15.52
N LYS A 21 4.27 -0.30 -14.99
CA LYS A 21 3.06 -1.04 -15.32
C LYS A 21 1.94 -0.17 -14.77
N LYS A 22 1.10 0.35 -15.68
CA LYS A 22 -0.03 1.23 -15.36
C LYS A 22 -0.95 0.50 -14.39
N ASP A 23 -0.67 0.61 -13.11
CA ASP A 23 -1.78 0.80 -12.19
C ASP A 23 -2.41 2.11 -12.65
N ASP A 24 -3.70 2.10 -12.98
CA ASP A 24 -4.41 3.32 -13.32
C ASP A 24 -4.41 4.19 -12.05
N VAL A 25 -3.37 5.02 -11.91
CA VAL A 25 -3.26 5.94 -10.79
C VAL A 25 -4.28 7.05 -11.02
N VAL A 26 -5.35 6.99 -10.25
CA VAL A 26 -6.39 8.01 -10.21
C VAL A 26 -5.98 9.06 -9.17
N ILE A 27 -5.96 10.32 -9.59
CA ILE A 27 -5.77 11.44 -8.67
C ILE A 27 -7.14 11.87 -8.14
N LEU A 28 -7.40 11.57 -6.88
CA LEU A 28 -8.62 11.94 -6.17
C LEU A 28 -8.39 13.24 -5.41
N ARG A 29 -9.39 14.13 -5.44
CA ARG A 29 -9.43 15.32 -4.60
C ARG A 29 -10.50 15.11 -3.53
N LEU A 30 -10.08 14.96 -2.28
CA LEU A 30 -10.96 14.83 -1.13
C LEU A 30 -11.17 16.20 -0.48
N ASP A 31 -12.30 16.83 -0.75
CA ASP A 31 -12.73 18.10 -0.11
C ASP A 31 -13.83 17.89 0.95
N GLY A 32 -14.22 16.64 1.16
CA GLY A 32 -15.17 16.23 2.18
C GLY A 32 -16.61 16.12 1.68
N GLU A 33 -16.91 16.35 0.40
CA GLU A 33 -18.27 16.14 -0.13
C GLU A 33 -18.72 14.69 0.04
N GLU A 34 -17.90 13.71 -0.35
CA GLU A 34 -18.21 12.28 -0.23
C GLU A 34 -18.31 11.84 1.24
N LEU A 35 -17.40 12.34 2.10
CA LEU A 35 -17.44 12.03 3.53
C LEU A 35 -18.70 12.59 4.21
N LYS A 36 -19.14 13.77 3.76
CA LYS A 36 -20.40 14.37 4.21
C LYS A 36 -21.59 13.54 3.77
N GLU A 37 -21.66 13.16 2.49
CA GLU A 37 -22.72 12.30 1.96
C GLU A 37 -22.78 10.97 2.72
N PHE A 38 -21.64 10.31 2.91
CA PHE A 38 -21.54 9.08 3.69
C PHE A 38 -22.04 9.26 5.12
N SER A 39 -21.61 10.32 5.83
CA SER A 39 -22.01 10.60 7.21
C SER A 39 -23.51 10.88 7.40
N GLN A 40 -24.17 11.29 6.32
CA GLN A 40 -25.60 11.59 6.27
C GLN A 40 -26.42 10.42 5.69
N SER A 41 -25.75 9.38 5.19
CA SER A 41 -26.42 8.22 4.60
C SER A 41 -27.20 7.43 5.66
N PRO A 42 -28.35 6.81 5.31
CA PRO A 42 -29.08 5.93 6.21
C PRO A 42 -28.27 4.71 6.66
N SER A 43 -27.23 4.34 5.89
CA SER A 43 -26.39 3.19 6.19
C SER A 43 -25.29 3.49 7.21
N PHE A 44 -24.99 4.76 7.50
CA PHE A 44 -23.85 5.16 8.32
C PHE A 44 -23.82 4.45 9.67
N ASP A 45 -24.88 4.59 10.47
CA ASP A 45 -24.93 3.98 11.80
C ASP A 45 -24.80 2.46 11.72
N SER A 46 -25.50 1.80 10.78
CA SER A 46 -25.42 0.34 10.61
C SER A 46 -24.03 -0.16 10.20
N GLN A 47 -23.31 0.58 9.35
CA GLN A 47 -21.95 0.24 8.95
C GLN A 47 -20.98 0.42 10.12
N MET A 48 -21.12 1.52 10.88
CA MET A 48 -20.26 1.79 12.03
C MET A 48 -20.46 0.77 13.15
N LEU A 49 -21.70 0.33 13.38
CA LEU A 49 -21.99 -0.74 14.33
C LEU A 49 -21.46 -2.10 13.87
N SER A 50 -21.48 -2.39 12.57
CA SER A 50 -20.84 -3.61 12.03
C SER A 50 -19.35 -3.60 12.34
N ILE A 51 -18.67 -2.51 12.00
CA ILE A 51 -17.23 -2.33 12.27
C ILE A 51 -16.95 -2.44 13.78
N PHE A 52 -17.73 -1.76 14.62
CA PHE A 52 -17.61 -1.82 16.08
C PHE A 52 -17.68 -3.25 16.63
N ASN A 53 -18.65 -4.03 16.15
CA ASN A 53 -18.87 -5.41 16.58
C ASN A 53 -17.79 -6.38 16.07
N GLU A 54 -17.28 -6.17 14.85
CA GLU A 54 -16.16 -6.94 14.30
C GLU A 54 -14.85 -6.72 15.09
N MET A 55 -14.60 -5.49 15.54
CA MET A 55 -13.38 -5.11 16.27
C MET A 55 -13.33 -5.66 17.71
N LYS A 56 -14.41 -6.22 18.23
CA LYS A 56 -14.54 -6.68 19.64
C LYS A 56 -14.14 -5.62 20.68
N CYS A 57 -14.31 -4.34 20.35
CA CYS A 57 -14.12 -3.21 21.27
C CYS A 57 -14.96 -3.33 22.55
N ASN A 58 -16.02 -4.13 22.51
CA ASN A 58 -16.90 -4.45 23.64
C ASN A 58 -16.27 -5.31 24.74
N ASN A 59 -15.15 -6.00 24.49
CA ASN A 59 -14.56 -7.00 25.39
C ASN A 59 -13.12 -6.71 25.82
N SER A 60 -12.54 -5.59 25.41
CA SER A 60 -11.14 -5.24 25.64
C SER A 60 -10.99 -3.94 26.43
N THR A 61 -9.88 -3.82 27.15
CA THR A 61 -9.41 -2.61 27.86
C THR A 61 -9.05 -1.45 26.92
N GLU A 62 -9.57 -1.45 25.69
CA GLU A 62 -9.24 -0.51 24.64
C GLU A 62 -9.94 0.82 24.88
N SER A 63 -9.21 1.91 24.69
CA SER A 63 -9.78 3.25 24.84
C SER A 63 -10.75 3.56 23.69
N LEU A 64 -11.75 4.40 23.95
CA LEU A 64 -12.67 4.90 22.93
C LEU A 64 -11.93 5.50 21.72
N ASN A 65 -10.84 6.22 21.97
CA ASN A 65 -9.99 6.78 20.91
C ASN A 65 -9.39 5.69 20.00
N ASN A 66 -8.98 4.56 20.56
CA ASN A 66 -8.47 3.46 19.76
C ASN A 66 -9.57 2.80 18.93
N CYS A 67 -10.77 2.61 19.51
CA CYS A 67 -11.92 2.10 18.75
C CYS A 67 -12.33 3.01 17.59
N ILE A 68 -12.30 4.33 17.80
CA ILE A 68 -12.53 5.31 16.73
C ILE A 68 -11.42 5.25 15.69
N LEU A 69 -10.16 5.16 16.10
CA LEU A 69 -9.04 5.07 15.17
C LEU A 69 -9.14 3.84 14.27
N ILE A 70 -9.36 2.66 14.85
CA ILE A 70 -9.51 1.43 14.07
C ILE A 70 -10.73 1.52 13.13
N ALA A 71 -11.84 2.13 13.58
CA ALA A 71 -12.98 2.37 12.69
C ALA A 71 -12.66 3.33 11.53
N LEU A 72 -11.87 4.38 11.78
CA LEU A 72 -11.41 5.28 10.72
C LEU A 72 -10.48 4.57 9.73
N GLU A 73 -9.65 3.63 10.17
CA GLU A 73 -8.81 2.79 9.29
C GLU A 73 -9.63 1.86 8.38
N LYS A 74 -10.87 1.54 8.76
CA LYS A 74 -11.79 0.76 7.93
C LYS A 74 -12.50 1.60 6.87
N LEU A 75 -12.50 2.92 7.01
CA LEU A 75 -13.03 3.82 5.98
C LEU A 75 -12.00 4.04 4.87
N THR A 76 -12.45 3.90 3.63
CA THR A 76 -11.63 4.08 2.42
C THR A 76 -11.88 5.43 1.75
N VAL A 77 -11.12 5.70 0.69
CA VAL A 77 -11.34 6.88 -0.17
C VAL A 77 -12.74 6.91 -0.79
N ASP A 78 -13.40 5.76 -0.97
CA ASP A 78 -14.79 5.67 -1.45
C ASP A 78 -15.79 6.27 -0.46
N HIS A 79 -15.43 6.27 0.82
CA HIS A 79 -16.19 6.94 1.88
C HIS A 79 -15.83 8.42 2.01
N GLY A 80 -14.97 8.95 1.12
CA GLY A 80 -14.38 10.29 1.21
C GLY A 80 -13.31 10.44 2.29
N MET A 81 -12.85 9.33 2.89
CA MET A 81 -11.88 9.34 3.96
C MET A 81 -10.44 9.27 3.41
N PRO A 82 -9.54 10.20 3.78
CA PRO A 82 -8.13 10.08 3.40
C PRO A 82 -7.45 8.90 4.12
N PRO A 83 -6.38 8.32 3.54
CA PRO A 83 -5.72 7.15 4.11
C PRO A 83 -5.10 7.47 5.48
N VAL A 84 -5.69 6.92 6.55
CA VAL A 84 -5.25 7.15 7.94
C VAL A 84 -3.82 6.67 8.19
N SER A 85 -3.38 5.65 7.45
CA SER A 85 -2.03 5.09 7.52
C SER A 85 -0.94 6.04 6.99
N ASP A 86 -1.31 7.08 6.23
CA ASP A 86 -0.36 8.10 5.79
C ASP A 86 0.03 8.99 6.97
N SER A 87 1.34 9.09 7.25
CA SER A 87 1.84 9.82 8.41
C SER A 87 1.46 11.31 8.40
N TRP A 88 1.36 11.93 7.22
CA TRP A 88 0.97 13.33 7.15
C TRP A 88 -0.52 13.49 7.44
N VAL A 89 -1.36 12.62 6.84
CA VAL A 89 -2.81 12.60 7.08
C VAL A 89 -3.09 12.38 8.57
N PHE A 90 -2.40 11.42 9.20
CA PHE A 90 -2.56 11.15 10.61
C PHE A 90 -2.29 12.40 11.47
N SER A 91 -1.09 12.97 11.38
CA SER A 91 -0.68 14.10 12.24
C SER A 91 -1.45 15.39 11.97
N ASN A 92 -1.84 15.64 10.73
CA ASN A 92 -2.45 16.93 10.35
C ASN A 92 -3.98 16.89 10.31
N VAL A 93 -4.59 15.72 10.12
CA VAL A 93 -6.05 15.59 9.96
C VAL A 93 -6.65 14.80 11.11
N VAL A 94 -6.24 13.54 11.28
CA VAL A 94 -6.87 12.56 12.17
C VAL A 94 -6.57 12.84 13.64
N GLU A 95 -5.29 12.99 14.01
CA GLU A 95 -4.87 13.19 15.40
C GLU A 95 -5.55 14.42 16.04
N PRO A 96 -5.60 15.62 15.40
CA PRO A 96 -6.29 16.74 16.02
C PRO A 96 -7.83 16.60 16.01
N ALA A 97 -8.39 15.71 15.19
CA ALA A 97 -9.80 15.36 15.28
C ALA A 97 -10.07 14.42 16.47
N LEU A 98 -9.18 13.45 16.75
CA LEU A 98 -9.25 12.56 17.90
C LEU A 98 -9.08 13.29 19.25
N GLN A 99 -8.29 14.35 19.30
CA GLN A 99 -8.14 15.20 20.49
C GLN A 99 -9.45 15.83 20.98
N SER A 100 -10.51 15.76 20.17
CA SER A 100 -11.84 16.25 20.53
C SER A 100 -12.69 15.31 21.36
N VAL A 101 -12.33 14.02 21.35
CA VAL A 101 -13.01 13.01 22.15
C VAL A 101 -12.64 13.28 23.60
N SER A 102 -13.66 13.44 24.44
CA SER A 102 -13.47 13.76 25.86
C SER A 102 -12.54 12.75 26.51
N ARG A 103 -11.43 13.24 27.10
CA ARG A 103 -10.58 12.44 27.99
C ARG A 103 -11.30 12.26 29.33
N ASP A 104 -12.37 11.48 29.35
CA ASP A 104 -12.78 10.89 30.61
C ASP A 104 -11.94 9.63 30.78
N ASP A 105 -10.87 9.73 31.59
CA ASP A 105 -9.91 8.68 31.96
C ASP A 105 -10.55 7.52 32.75
N LYS A 106 -11.85 7.29 32.57
CA LYS A 106 -12.57 6.16 33.14
C LYS A 106 -12.75 5.13 32.05
N PHE A 107 -12.20 3.94 32.30
CA PHE A 107 -12.46 2.70 31.57
C PHE A 107 -13.95 2.32 31.68
N VAL A 108 -14.83 3.14 31.11
CA VAL A 108 -16.23 2.82 30.90
C VAL A 108 -16.27 1.91 29.68
N PRO A 109 -16.97 0.76 29.74
CA PRO A 109 -17.18 -0.05 28.55
C PRO A 109 -17.81 0.85 27.49
N VAL A 110 -17.15 0.95 26.33
CA VAL A 110 -17.63 1.74 25.21
C VAL A 110 -18.95 1.12 24.76
N SER A 111 -20.06 1.83 25.00
CA SER A 111 -21.35 1.40 24.44
C SER A 111 -21.41 1.77 22.96
N GLU A 112 -22.27 1.08 22.22
CA GLU A 112 -22.51 1.34 20.80
C GLU A 112 -22.95 2.81 20.57
N GLU A 113 -23.80 3.34 21.44
CA GLU A 113 -24.29 4.72 21.36
C GLU A 113 -23.20 5.75 21.59
N ILE A 114 -22.35 5.54 22.61
CA ILE A 114 -21.21 6.43 22.91
C ILE A 114 -20.23 6.42 21.75
N PHE A 115 -19.94 5.23 21.20
CA PHE A 115 -19.08 5.09 20.04
C PHE A 115 -19.62 5.86 18.84
N LEU A 116 -20.90 5.67 18.48
CA LEU A 116 -21.50 6.36 17.34
C LEU A 116 -21.51 7.89 17.51
N GLU A 117 -21.85 8.38 18.69
CA GLU A 117 -21.88 9.82 18.97
C GLU A 117 -20.49 10.44 18.80
N GLU A 118 -19.47 9.84 19.40
CA GLU A 118 -18.11 10.36 19.39
C GLU A 118 -17.45 10.17 18.02
N PHE A 119 -17.68 9.03 17.35
CA PHE A 119 -17.21 8.81 15.98
C PHE A 119 -17.77 9.87 15.02
N ARG A 120 -19.06 10.21 15.13
CA ARG A 120 -19.68 11.28 14.33
C ARG A 120 -19.06 12.64 14.61
N LYS A 121 -18.69 12.94 15.86
CA LYS A 121 -17.95 14.18 16.20
C LYS A 121 -16.58 14.23 15.52
N VAL A 122 -15.84 13.12 15.53
CA VAL A 122 -14.52 13.02 14.88
C VAL A 122 -14.65 13.18 13.37
N VAL A 123 -15.56 12.44 12.73
CA VAL A 123 -15.83 12.56 11.27
C VAL A 123 -16.19 14.00 10.90
N ASN A 124 -17.04 14.68 11.67
CA ASN A 124 -17.39 16.08 11.41
C ASN A 124 -16.20 17.04 11.51
N LYS A 125 -15.21 16.75 12.36
CA LYS A 125 -13.98 17.57 12.43
C LYS A 125 -13.06 17.31 11.25
N ILE A 126 -12.93 16.06 10.83
CA ILE A 126 -12.18 15.69 9.62
C ILE A 126 -12.84 16.35 8.41
N LEU A 127 -14.16 16.28 8.29
CA LEU A 127 -14.93 16.95 7.26
C LEU A 127 -14.62 18.45 7.17
N LYS A 128 -14.67 19.18 8.30
CA LYS A 128 -14.34 20.61 8.33
C LYS A 128 -12.93 20.88 7.83
N LYS A 129 -11.96 20.06 8.23
CA LYS A 129 -10.58 20.20 7.76
C LYS A 129 -10.44 19.98 6.26
N LEU A 130 -11.12 18.98 5.70
CA LEU A 130 -11.10 18.72 4.26
C LEU A 130 -11.76 19.86 3.46
N GLN A 131 -12.80 20.49 4.00
CA GLN A 131 -13.44 21.66 3.41
C GLN A 131 -12.54 22.91 3.44
N GLU A 132 -11.78 23.09 4.52
CA GLU A 132 -10.80 24.17 4.64
C GLU A 132 -9.58 23.94 3.73
N LYS A 133 -9.10 22.70 3.68
CA LYS A 133 -7.94 22.29 2.90
C LYS A 133 -8.16 20.92 2.27
N PRO A 134 -8.65 20.87 1.01
CA PRO A 134 -8.80 19.63 0.28
C PRO A 134 -7.48 18.88 0.13
N LEU A 135 -7.54 17.56 0.16
CA LEU A 135 -6.37 16.69 -0.02
C LEU A 135 -6.36 16.09 -1.41
N ILE A 136 -5.16 15.98 -1.98
CA ILE A 136 -4.95 15.27 -3.24
C ILE A 136 -4.36 13.91 -2.91
N ILE A 137 -5.07 12.85 -3.29
CA ILE A 137 -4.69 11.46 -3.04
C ILE A 137 -4.39 10.79 -4.38
N ALA A 138 -3.24 10.14 -4.47
CA ALA A 138 -2.98 9.16 -5.52
C ALA A 138 -3.57 7.83 -5.06
N HIS A 139 -4.59 7.38 -5.77
CA HIS A 139 -5.25 6.11 -5.58
C HIS A 139 -4.89 5.20 -6.75
N SER A 140 -4.48 3.98 -6.46
CA SER A 140 -4.17 3.00 -7.49
C SER A 140 -4.75 1.64 -7.10
N GLU A 141 -5.41 1.00 -8.07
CA GLU A 141 -5.88 -0.37 -7.93
C GLU A 141 -5.13 -1.25 -8.92
N THR A 142 -4.44 -2.25 -8.37
CA THR A 142 -3.74 -3.26 -9.15
C THR A 142 -4.54 -4.56 -9.08
N ASN A 143 -5.02 -5.03 -10.21
CA ASN A 143 -5.60 -6.36 -10.32
C ASN A 143 -4.53 -7.36 -10.75
N ILE A 144 -4.30 -8.38 -9.93
CA ILE A 144 -3.33 -9.44 -10.17
C ILE A 144 -4.11 -10.70 -10.53
N ASP A 145 -4.28 -10.92 -11.84
CA ASP A 145 -5.12 -11.96 -12.44
C ASP A 145 -4.31 -13.12 -13.05
N GLY A 146 -2.98 -13.09 -12.92
CA GLY A 146 -2.08 -14.09 -13.49
C GLY A 146 -1.73 -13.88 -14.97
N SER A 147 -2.27 -12.85 -15.64
CA SER A 147 -2.00 -12.55 -17.05
C SER A 147 -0.52 -12.32 -17.37
N GLY A 148 0.21 -11.67 -16.45
CA GLY A 148 1.66 -11.48 -16.57
C GLY A 148 2.41 -12.81 -16.57
N ILE A 149 2.04 -13.73 -15.67
CA ILE A 149 2.66 -15.07 -15.60
C ILE A 149 2.32 -15.88 -16.84
N LYS A 150 1.06 -15.82 -17.30
CA LYS A 150 0.62 -16.46 -18.55
C LYS A 150 1.40 -15.98 -19.77
N THR A 151 1.69 -14.69 -19.84
CA THR A 151 2.50 -14.09 -20.90
C THR A 151 3.94 -14.63 -20.84
N LEU A 152 4.56 -14.64 -19.65
CA LEU A 152 5.89 -15.19 -19.44
C LEU A 152 5.97 -16.69 -19.81
N LEU A 153 4.98 -17.50 -19.39
CA LEU A 153 4.92 -18.93 -19.70
C LEU A 153 4.74 -19.20 -21.21
N SER A 154 4.12 -18.25 -21.94
CA SER A 154 3.91 -18.36 -23.38
C SER A 154 5.20 -18.09 -24.19
N ASP A 155 6.10 -17.23 -23.68
CA ASP A 155 7.44 -17.04 -24.26
C ASP A 155 8.47 -17.97 -23.60
N LYS A 156 8.57 -19.19 -24.15
CA LYS A 156 9.53 -20.19 -23.67
C LYS A 156 10.98 -19.72 -23.68
N ASN A 157 11.36 -18.87 -24.64
CA ASN A 157 12.75 -18.41 -24.77
C ASN A 157 13.10 -17.39 -23.70
N GLU A 158 12.19 -16.46 -23.43
CA GLU A 158 12.33 -15.48 -22.35
C GLU A 158 12.32 -16.17 -20.98
N LEU A 159 11.39 -17.09 -20.76
CA LEU A 159 11.31 -17.89 -19.53
C LEU A 159 12.62 -18.62 -19.24
N ILE A 160 13.17 -19.34 -20.23
CA ILE A 160 14.44 -20.09 -20.05
C ILE A 160 15.58 -19.13 -19.68
N LYS A 161 15.71 -17.98 -20.37
CA LYS A 161 16.76 -16.99 -20.07
C LYS A 161 16.64 -16.43 -18.65
N ILE A 162 15.42 -16.12 -18.21
CA ILE A 162 15.17 -15.59 -16.87
C ILE A 162 15.52 -16.64 -15.82
N LEU A 163 15.09 -17.90 -16.00
CA LEU A 163 15.43 -18.99 -15.09
C LEU A 163 16.95 -19.23 -15.02
N GLU A 164 17.66 -19.16 -16.14
CA GLU A 164 19.12 -19.26 -16.16
C GLU A 164 19.82 -18.12 -15.41
N LEU A 165 19.30 -16.89 -15.55
CA LEU A 165 19.83 -15.74 -14.82
C LEU A 165 19.62 -15.91 -13.31
N VAL A 166 18.41 -16.29 -12.91
CA VAL A 166 18.05 -16.49 -11.50
C VAL A 166 18.89 -17.61 -10.88
N TRP A 167 19.07 -18.74 -11.58
CA TRP A 167 19.89 -19.85 -11.11
C TRP A 167 21.37 -19.47 -10.88
N LYS A 168 21.90 -18.55 -11.68
CA LYS A 168 23.27 -18.04 -11.55
C LYS A 168 23.41 -16.99 -10.45
N ASP A 169 22.37 -16.19 -10.23
CA ASP A 169 22.36 -15.11 -9.23
C ASP A 169 22.13 -15.62 -7.81
N LEU A 170 21.43 -16.75 -7.62
CA LEU A 170 21.10 -17.26 -6.30
C LEU A 170 22.27 -17.98 -5.61
N THR A 171 22.50 -17.65 -4.34
CA THR A 171 23.44 -18.36 -3.47
C THR A 171 22.87 -19.71 -3.07
N LYS A 172 23.62 -20.78 -3.31
CA LYS A 172 23.24 -22.16 -2.99
C LYS A 172 23.85 -22.52 -1.65
N ASP A 173 23.18 -22.13 -0.57
CA ASP A 173 23.54 -22.58 0.78
C ASP A 173 22.95 -23.98 0.99
N GLU A 174 23.82 -24.97 1.22
CA GLU A 174 23.45 -26.37 1.44
C GLU A 174 22.53 -26.56 2.66
N ASN A 175 22.50 -25.60 3.60
CA ASN A 175 21.66 -25.63 4.80
C ASN A 175 20.37 -24.81 4.67
N GLN A 176 20.13 -24.12 3.55
CA GLN A 176 18.94 -23.29 3.38
C GLN A 176 17.71 -24.17 3.08
N LYS A 177 16.59 -23.89 3.77
CA LYS A 177 15.29 -24.52 3.45
C LYS A 177 14.92 -24.26 1.99
N LYS A 178 14.55 -25.30 1.25
CA LYS A 178 14.16 -25.20 -0.18
C LYS A 178 13.04 -24.19 -0.42
N SER A 179 12.04 -24.12 0.45
CA SER A 179 10.95 -23.14 0.33
C SER A 179 11.46 -21.69 0.38
N VAL A 180 12.49 -21.41 1.18
CA VAL A 180 13.14 -20.09 1.24
C VAL A 180 13.93 -19.81 -0.04
N PHE A 181 14.63 -20.83 -0.58
CA PHE A 181 15.32 -20.70 -1.86
C PHE A 181 14.35 -20.44 -3.03
N LEU A 182 13.25 -21.22 -3.11
CA LEU A 182 12.24 -21.06 -4.16
C LEU A 182 11.51 -19.72 -4.04
N ARG A 183 11.27 -19.22 -2.83
CA ARG A 183 10.72 -17.88 -2.60
C ARG A 183 11.67 -16.81 -3.12
N ALA A 184 12.95 -16.88 -2.76
CA ALA A 184 13.95 -15.94 -3.28
C ALA A 184 14.07 -16.00 -4.82
N ALA A 185 13.95 -17.19 -5.40
CA ALA A 185 13.92 -17.37 -6.85
C ALA A 185 12.69 -16.71 -7.48
N LEU A 186 11.50 -16.93 -6.90
CA LEU A 186 10.26 -16.33 -7.37
C LEU A 186 10.31 -14.80 -7.28
N ASP A 187 10.84 -14.24 -6.19
CA ASP A 187 11.02 -12.80 -6.03
C ASP A 187 11.95 -12.23 -7.10
N ARG A 188 13.02 -12.95 -7.43
CA ARG A 188 13.96 -12.55 -8.50
C ARG A 188 13.34 -12.62 -9.89
N ILE A 189 12.59 -13.70 -10.19
CA ILE A 189 11.83 -13.82 -11.45
C ILE A 189 10.84 -12.67 -11.57
N SER A 190 10.14 -12.34 -10.48
CA SER A 190 9.14 -11.27 -10.48
C SER A 190 9.72 -9.92 -10.85
N GLY A 191 10.89 -9.59 -10.29
CA GLY A 191 11.62 -8.37 -10.65
C GLY A 191 12.18 -8.36 -12.07
N LEU A 192 12.41 -9.51 -12.69
CA LEU A 192 12.94 -9.62 -14.06
C LEU A 192 11.84 -9.68 -15.12
N ALA A 193 10.69 -10.26 -14.78
CA ALA A 193 9.55 -10.46 -15.67
C ALA A 193 8.45 -9.40 -15.49
N GLU A 194 8.75 -8.31 -14.77
CA GLU A 194 7.80 -7.22 -14.47
C GLU A 194 6.46 -7.75 -13.90
N LEU A 195 6.57 -8.80 -13.06
CA LEU A 195 5.44 -9.33 -12.31
C LEU A 195 5.32 -8.58 -10.99
N PRO A 196 4.11 -8.30 -10.50
CA PRO A 196 3.94 -7.58 -9.26
C PRO A 196 4.63 -8.33 -8.11
N SER A 197 5.30 -7.59 -7.23
CA SER A 197 6.00 -8.15 -6.05
C SER A 197 4.99 -8.49 -4.95
N CYS A 198 4.12 -9.47 -5.21
CA CYS A 198 2.96 -9.74 -4.37
C CYS A 198 2.81 -11.25 -4.14
N TYR A 199 3.88 -11.91 -3.71
CA TYR A 199 3.83 -13.35 -3.43
C TYR A 199 3.81 -13.68 -1.94
N ALA A 200 3.34 -12.73 -1.10
CA ALA A 200 3.13 -12.87 0.33
C ALA A 200 1.66 -13.19 0.68
N SER A 201 1.05 -14.11 -0.07
CA SER A 201 -0.27 -14.66 0.25
C SER A 201 -0.09 -16.10 0.74
N ASP A 202 -0.83 -16.49 1.78
CA ASP A 202 -0.88 -17.87 2.28
C ASP A 202 -1.12 -18.91 1.18
N GLN A 203 -1.78 -18.51 0.10
CA GLN A 203 -2.04 -19.35 -1.08
C GLN A 203 -0.76 -19.70 -1.85
N ILE A 204 0.20 -18.78 -1.92
CA ILE A 204 1.47 -18.98 -2.64
C ILE A 204 2.46 -19.75 -1.76
N ASP A 205 2.43 -19.51 -0.44
CA ASP A 205 3.15 -20.33 0.55
C ASP A 205 2.75 -21.80 0.43
N ALA A 206 1.46 -22.10 0.28
CA ALA A 206 0.98 -23.46 0.06
C ALA A 206 1.53 -24.08 -1.23
N VAL A 207 1.59 -23.31 -2.33
CA VAL A 207 2.17 -23.79 -3.60
C VAL A 207 3.66 -24.05 -3.44
N LEU A 208 4.41 -23.19 -2.76
CA LEU A 208 5.85 -23.37 -2.55
C LEU A 208 6.16 -24.60 -1.67
N ASN A 209 5.42 -24.78 -0.58
CA ASN A 209 5.60 -25.91 0.34
C ASN A 209 5.19 -27.25 -0.28
N ALA A 210 4.29 -27.27 -1.27
CA ALA A 210 3.89 -28.49 -1.96
C ALA A 210 4.97 -29.09 -2.89
N ASN A 211 6.08 -28.39 -3.16
CA ASN A 211 7.13 -28.83 -4.08
C ASN A 211 8.45 -29.23 -3.36
N GLU A 212 8.34 -29.84 -2.17
CA GLU A 212 9.43 -30.28 -1.27
C GLU A 212 10.31 -31.46 -1.77
N THR A 213 10.43 -31.68 -3.09
CA THR A 213 11.35 -32.70 -3.64
C THR A 213 12.82 -32.25 -3.51
N GLU A 214 13.80 -33.16 -3.44
CA GLU A 214 15.22 -32.79 -3.56
C GLU A 214 15.46 -32.09 -4.91
N MET A 215 16.26 -31.01 -4.89
CA MET A 215 16.59 -30.23 -6.09
C MET A 215 18.10 -30.32 -6.29
N LEU A 216 18.52 -31.11 -7.27
CA LEU A 216 19.89 -31.57 -7.43
C LEU A 216 20.61 -30.82 -8.55
N LYS A 217 19.86 -30.26 -9.53
CA LYS A 217 20.41 -29.69 -10.78
C LYS A 217 19.62 -28.50 -11.31
N GLU A 218 20.23 -27.77 -12.24
CA GLU A 218 19.63 -26.62 -12.91
C GLU A 218 18.35 -26.98 -13.67
N GLU A 219 18.31 -28.15 -14.30
CA GLU A 219 17.16 -28.62 -15.06
C GLU A 219 15.95 -28.86 -14.14
N GLU A 220 16.18 -29.47 -12.97
CA GLU A 220 15.14 -29.70 -11.97
C GLU A 220 14.63 -28.37 -11.40
N PHE A 221 15.52 -27.39 -11.18
CA PHE A 221 15.12 -26.04 -10.81
C PHE A 221 14.20 -25.41 -11.86
N LYS A 222 14.59 -25.46 -13.15
CA LYS A 222 13.81 -24.89 -14.25
C LYS A 222 12.42 -25.52 -14.33
N GLU A 223 12.34 -26.85 -14.18
CA GLU A 223 11.08 -27.58 -14.20
C GLU A 223 10.19 -27.20 -13.01
N ILE A 224 10.73 -27.25 -11.78
CA ILE A 224 9.98 -26.92 -10.56
C ILE A 224 9.48 -25.47 -10.59
N MET A 225 10.32 -24.51 -11.01
CA MET A 225 9.90 -23.11 -11.10
C MET A 225 8.83 -22.89 -12.15
N THR A 226 8.92 -23.58 -13.29
CA THR A 226 7.87 -23.53 -14.32
C THR A 226 6.54 -24.05 -13.76
N GLN A 227 6.55 -25.19 -13.06
CA GLN A 227 5.35 -25.74 -12.41
C GLN A 227 4.79 -24.81 -11.32
N ILE A 228 5.65 -24.14 -10.56
CA ILE A 228 5.23 -23.15 -9.55
C ILE A 228 4.53 -21.98 -10.25
N LEU A 229 5.12 -21.42 -11.30
CA LEU A 229 4.53 -20.33 -12.07
C LEU A 229 3.17 -20.73 -12.67
N GLU A 230 3.07 -21.94 -13.24
CA GLU A 230 1.80 -22.48 -13.76
C GLU A 230 0.73 -22.60 -12.67
N LYS A 231 1.09 -23.14 -11.50
CA LYS A 231 0.17 -23.27 -10.36
C LYS A 231 -0.28 -21.90 -9.87
N ILE A 232 0.63 -20.94 -9.72
CA ILE A 232 0.29 -19.57 -9.29
C ILE A 232 -0.63 -18.91 -10.32
N MET A 233 -0.31 -19.01 -11.61
CA MET A 233 -1.16 -18.50 -12.69
C MET A 233 -2.59 -19.05 -12.59
N GLN A 234 -2.74 -20.37 -12.45
CA GLN A 234 -4.06 -21.01 -12.34
C GLN A 234 -4.85 -20.56 -11.11
N GLN A 235 -4.17 -20.28 -9.99
CA GLN A 235 -4.84 -19.77 -8.79
C GLN A 235 -5.32 -18.34 -9.00
N LEU A 236 -4.48 -17.49 -9.58
CA LEU A 236 -4.83 -16.09 -9.86
C LEU A 236 -5.93 -15.97 -10.94
N GLU A 237 -5.96 -16.86 -11.94
CA GLU A 237 -7.05 -16.89 -12.93
C GLU A 237 -8.41 -17.26 -12.30
N ARG A 238 -8.40 -18.06 -11.21
CA ARG A 238 -9.62 -18.43 -10.48
C ARG A 238 -10.05 -17.38 -9.46
N ASN A 239 -9.07 -16.76 -8.80
CA ASN A 239 -9.28 -15.79 -7.74
C ASN A 239 -8.23 -14.67 -7.84
N PRO A 240 -8.49 -13.64 -8.65
CA PRO A 240 -7.59 -12.50 -8.79
C PRO A 240 -7.42 -11.75 -7.46
N ILE A 241 -6.24 -11.16 -7.26
CA ILE A 241 -5.95 -10.37 -6.07
C ILE A 241 -6.05 -8.88 -6.43
N LEU A 242 -6.93 -8.15 -5.76
CA LEU A 242 -7.00 -6.70 -5.85
C LEU A 242 -6.10 -6.08 -4.77
N ILE A 243 -5.15 -5.26 -5.19
CA ILE A 243 -4.33 -4.45 -4.29
C ILE A 243 -4.71 -3.00 -4.49
N THR A 244 -5.18 -2.36 -3.42
CA THR A 244 -5.46 -0.93 -3.40
C THR A 244 -4.34 -0.21 -2.66
N SER A 245 -3.77 0.82 -3.26
CA SER A 245 -2.80 1.72 -2.65
C SER A 245 -3.33 3.15 -2.66
N ASN A 246 -3.22 3.82 -1.52
CA ASN A 246 -3.65 5.19 -1.32
C ASN A 246 -2.51 5.97 -0.68
N SER A 247 -2.07 7.05 -1.33
CA SER A 247 -1.01 7.92 -0.78
C SER A 247 -1.35 9.38 -1.01
N MET A 248 -1.04 10.22 -0.03
CA MET A 248 -1.18 11.66 -0.21
C MET A 248 -0.15 12.16 -1.22
N VAL A 249 -0.62 12.87 -2.24
CA VAL A 249 0.27 13.62 -3.13
C VAL A 249 0.79 14.82 -2.35
N HIS A 250 2.02 14.74 -1.88
CA HIS A 250 2.70 15.92 -1.35
C HIS A 250 2.82 16.94 -2.48
N GLU A 251 2.16 18.09 -2.31
CA GLU A 251 2.65 19.30 -2.95
C GLU A 251 4.11 19.45 -2.48
N PRO A 252 5.10 19.63 -3.39
CA PRO A 252 6.47 19.85 -2.96
C PRO A 252 6.40 21.02 -2.00
N MET A 253 6.80 20.78 -0.74
CA MET A 253 6.82 21.84 0.25
C MET A 253 7.60 22.98 -0.37
N ASN A 254 6.90 24.07 -0.68
CA ASN A 254 7.50 25.37 -0.75
C ASN A 254 8.08 25.57 0.64
N SER A 255 9.33 25.16 0.83
CA SER A 255 10.21 25.73 1.81
C SER A 255 10.29 27.20 1.44
N SER A 256 9.33 27.96 1.95
CA SER A 256 9.38 29.40 2.03
C SER A 256 10.53 29.74 2.96
N THR A 257 11.76 29.63 2.44
CA THR A 257 12.90 30.36 2.95
C THR A 257 12.57 31.83 2.72
N ASN A 258 12.13 32.48 3.79
CA ASN A 258 12.15 33.93 3.90
C ASN A 258 13.59 34.41 3.64
N LEU A 259 13.92 34.73 2.40
CA LEU A 259 15.14 35.44 2.03
C LEU A 259 14.79 36.59 1.11
N ASN A 260 14.03 37.55 1.64
CA ASN A 260 13.97 38.91 1.12
C ASN A 260 14.11 39.87 2.30
N SER A 261 15.33 39.97 2.83
CA SER A 261 15.79 41.16 3.55
C SER A 261 16.65 41.98 2.58
N PRO A 262 16.29 43.24 2.27
CA PRO A 262 17.12 44.07 1.40
C PRO A 262 18.38 44.51 2.17
N LEU A 263 19.55 44.24 1.59
CA LEU A 263 20.83 44.79 2.05
C LEU A 263 20.79 46.32 1.95
N SER A 264 20.83 47.01 3.09
CA SER A 264 21.20 48.42 3.17
C SER A 264 22.71 48.56 2.97
N LEU A 265 23.13 49.07 1.82
CA LEU A 265 24.47 49.59 1.56
C LEU A 265 24.58 50.96 2.23
N SER A 266 25.34 51.05 3.33
CA SER A 266 25.87 52.31 3.83
C SER A 266 27.30 52.44 3.31
N GLU A 267 27.49 53.25 2.28
CA GLU A 267 28.79 53.78 1.89
C GLU A 267 29.21 54.84 2.92
N SER A 268 30.44 54.69 3.39
CA SER A 268 31.18 55.62 4.23
C SER A 268 31.80 56.72 3.38
N GLU A 269 31.58 57.98 3.77
CA GLU A 269 32.52 59.09 3.60
C GLU A 269 33.20 59.38 4.94
#